data_AF-A0A6P9EAU4-F1
#
_entry.id   AF-A0A6P9EAU4-F1
#
_cell.length_a   1.000
_cell.length_b   1.000
_cell.length_c   1.000
_cell.angle_alpha   90.00
_cell.angle_beta   90.00
_cell.angle_gamma   90.00
#
_symmetry.space_group_name_H-M   'P 1'
#
loop_
_entity.id
_entity.type
_entity.pdbx_description
1 polymer ?
#
loop_
_entity_poly.entity_id
_entity_poly.type
_entity_poly.pdbx_seq_one_letter_code
_entity_poly.pdbx_strand_id
1 'polypeptide(L)'
;MVFGKTNSIIKELEDRIETLDYRLQVSFNDEDDKDLLKSKLDLITWRERENTRLAHLTKKSWLKDGDQNFKFFHALLNAKNHKRVQNMSLSDGTVLTTPAEIHRYAVDYFQNFLGQSATCVLPNLNNLVSPIMTNEENMAIGRDPTIEDVKDALFTIPIESSPGPNGFGSDFFTVCWGLVKDDLLATIQDFF
;
A
#
# COMPACT_ATOMS: atom_id res chain seq x y z
N MET A 1 0.56 7.90 -13.79
CA MET A 1 -0.26 8.04 -12.57
C MET A 1 -1.00 9.39 -12.62
N VAL A 2 -2.33 9.42 -12.46
CA VAL A 2 -3.13 10.65 -12.64
C VAL A 2 -3.72 11.10 -11.30
N PHE A 3 -3.32 12.28 -10.85
CA PHE A 3 -3.83 12.91 -9.63
C PHE A 3 -4.62 14.18 -9.95
N GLY A 4 -5.76 14.36 -9.29
CA GLY A 4 -6.55 15.61 -9.31
C GLY A 4 -7.47 15.82 -10.51
N LYS A 5 -8.63 16.45 -10.24
CA LYS A 5 -9.62 17.10 -11.15
C LYS A 5 -9.97 16.43 -12.50
N THR A 6 -9.74 15.13 -12.70
CA THR A 6 -10.13 14.39 -13.91
C THR A 6 -11.59 14.62 -14.29
N ASN A 7 -12.51 14.56 -13.33
CA ASN A 7 -13.94 14.82 -13.57
C ASN A 7 -14.26 16.26 -14.01
N SER A 8 -13.47 17.25 -13.57
CA SER A 8 -13.66 18.65 -13.99
C SER A 8 -13.26 18.83 -15.45
N ILE A 9 -12.17 18.18 -15.86
CA ILE A 9 -11.64 18.25 -17.24
C ILE A 9 -12.53 17.46 -18.20
N ILE A 10 -13.03 16.30 -17.78
CA ILE A 10 -14.02 15.52 -18.54
C ILE A 10 -15.26 16.37 -18.79
N LYS A 11 -15.78 17.04 -17.75
CA LYS A 11 -16.95 17.91 -17.88
C LYS A 11 -16.71 19.10 -18.82
N GLU A 12 -15.56 19.76 -18.69
CA GLU A 12 -15.18 20.87 -19.58
C GLU A 12 -15.08 20.43 -21.05
N LEU A 13 -14.54 19.24 -21.31
CA LEU A 13 -14.45 18.67 -22.65
C LEU A 13 -15.84 18.29 -23.20
N GLU A 14 -16.73 17.74 -22.37
CA GLU A 14 -18.12 17.44 -22.74
C GLU A 14 -18.89 18.72 -23.11
N ASP A 15 -18.81 19.76 -22.29
CA ASP A 15 -19.43 21.08 -22.55
C ASP A 15 -18.86 21.72 -23.84
N ARG A 16 -17.55 21.56 -24.09
CA ARG A 16 -16.89 22.06 -25.30
C ARG A 16 -17.33 21.31 -26.56
N ILE A 17 -17.46 19.98 -26.49
CA ILE A 17 -17.95 19.16 -27.60
C ILE A 17 -19.39 19.55 -27.96
N GLU A 18 -20.27 19.72 -26.96
CA GLU A 18 -21.66 20.15 -27.18
C GLU A 18 -21.73 21.51 -27.88
N THR A 19 -20.89 22.45 -27.46
CA THR A 19 -20.80 23.79 -28.07
C THR A 19 -20.32 23.72 -29.53
N LEU A 20 -19.31 22.90 -29.83
CA LEU A 20 -18.77 22.74 -31.19
C LEU A 20 -19.75 22.01 -32.11
N ASP A 21 -20.41 20.94 -31.65
CA ASP A 21 -21.43 20.22 -32.41
C ASP A 21 -22.62 21.15 -32.73
N TYR A 22 -23.06 22.00 -31.78
CA TYR A 22 -24.12 22.99 -32.04
C TYR A 22 -23.69 24.03 -33.10
N ARG A 23 -22.47 24.57 -33.00
CA ARG A 23 -21.95 25.55 -33.96
C ARG A 23 -21.88 24.98 -35.38
N LEU A 24 -21.43 23.73 -35.51
CA LEU A 24 -21.34 23.04 -36.80
C LEU A 24 -22.71 22.72 -37.40
N GLN A 25 -23.73 22.47 -36.57
CA GLN A 25 -25.12 22.31 -37.04
C GLN A 25 -25.72 23.61 -37.58
N VAL A 26 -25.35 24.76 -36.97
CA VAL A 26 -25.82 26.09 -37.41
C VAL A 26 -25.06 26.55 -38.66
N SER A 27 -23.75 26.36 -38.69
CA SER A 27 -22.90 26.71 -39.83
C SER A 27 -21.66 25.84 -39.86
N PHE A 28 -21.45 25.14 -40.98
CA PHE A 28 -20.25 24.32 -41.14
C PHE A 28 -18.98 25.18 -41.18
N ASN A 29 -17.97 24.76 -40.42
CA ASN A 29 -16.64 25.36 -40.38
C ASN A 29 -15.57 24.27 -40.19
N ASP A 30 -14.61 24.18 -41.11
CA ASP A 30 -13.54 23.17 -41.11
C ASP A 30 -12.62 23.27 -39.87
N GLU A 31 -12.47 24.47 -39.30
CA GLU A 31 -11.66 24.68 -38.10
C GLU A 31 -12.38 24.15 -36.84
N ASP A 32 -13.70 24.36 -36.75
CA ASP A 32 -14.50 23.83 -35.65
C ASP A 32 -14.63 22.29 -35.72
N ASP A 33 -14.66 21.70 -36.92
CA ASP A 33 -14.69 20.24 -37.12
C ASP A 33 -13.38 19.57 -36.67
N LYS A 34 -12.24 20.20 -36.98
CA LYS A 34 -10.92 19.74 -36.49
C LYS A 34 -10.80 19.86 -34.96
N ASP A 35 -11.26 20.97 -34.37
CA ASP A 35 -11.24 21.15 -32.92
C ASP A 35 -12.19 20.19 -32.19
N LEU A 36 -13.33 19.87 -32.81
CA LEU A 36 -14.26 18.84 -32.33
C LEU A 36 -13.59 17.47 -32.29
N LEU A 37 -12.92 17.08 -33.38
CA LEU A 37 -12.23 15.79 -33.46
C LEU A 37 -11.13 15.65 -32.41
N LYS A 38 -10.36 16.74 -32.20
CA LYS A 38 -9.34 16.82 -31.16
C LYS A 38 -9.94 16.72 -29.76
N SER A 39 -11.02 17.47 -29.48
CA SER A 39 -11.71 17.45 -28.19
C SER A 39 -12.31 16.07 -27.87
N LYS A 40 -12.83 15.37 -28.89
CA LYS A 40 -13.32 13.98 -28.77
C LYS A 40 -12.19 12.99 -28.44
N LEU A 41 -11.02 13.14 -29.06
CA LEU A 41 -9.84 12.31 -28.77
C LEU A 41 -9.30 12.56 -27.35
N ASP A 42 -9.22 13.83 -26.95
CA ASP A 42 -8.80 14.21 -25.61
C ASP A 42 -9.78 13.66 -24.56
N LEU A 43 -11.10 13.71 -24.81
CA LEU A 43 -12.11 13.13 -23.93
C LEU A 43 -11.92 11.62 -23.72
N ILE A 44 -11.62 10.86 -24.78
CA ILE A 44 -11.32 9.42 -24.69
C ILE A 44 -10.13 9.19 -23.76
N THR A 45 -9.05 9.94 -23.99
CA THR A 45 -7.81 9.83 -23.20
C THR A 45 -8.07 10.17 -21.73
N TRP A 46 -8.86 11.21 -21.44
CA TRP A 46 -9.20 11.59 -20.07
C TRP A 46 -10.14 10.60 -19.38
N ARG A 47 -11.05 9.94 -20.11
CA ARG A 47 -11.88 8.85 -19.58
C ARG A 47 -11.06 7.61 -19.26
N GLU A 48 -10.08 7.25 -20.09
CA GLU A 48 -9.15 6.15 -19.79
C GLU A 48 -8.35 6.43 -18.50
N ARG A 49 -7.85 7.66 -18.35
CA ARG A 49 -7.16 8.10 -17.13
C ARG A 49 -8.04 8.00 -15.89
N GLU A 50 -9.32 8.39 -15.99
CA GLU A 50 -10.28 8.26 -14.91
C GLU A 50 -10.59 6.80 -14.59
N ASN A 51 -10.74 5.94 -15.61
CA ASN A 51 -10.91 4.50 -15.42
C ASN A 51 -9.71 3.87 -14.69
N THR A 52 -8.48 4.21 -15.06
CA THR A 52 -7.28 3.76 -14.34
C THR A 52 -7.29 4.25 -12.89
N ARG A 53 -7.61 5.51 -12.65
CA ARG A 53 -7.74 6.08 -11.29
C ARG A 53 -8.79 5.33 -10.47
N LEU A 54 -9.96 5.06 -11.06
CA LEU A 54 -11.03 4.30 -10.44
C LEU A 54 -10.62 2.85 -10.19
N ALA A 55 -9.90 2.19 -11.12
CA ALA A 55 -9.39 0.83 -10.94
C ALA A 55 -8.39 0.74 -9.77
N HIS A 56 -7.51 1.72 -9.60
CA HIS A 56 -6.64 1.79 -8.43
C HIS A 56 -7.43 2.06 -7.14
N LEU A 57 -8.45 2.92 -7.20
CA LEU A 57 -9.34 3.18 -6.06
C LEU A 57 -10.24 1.99 -5.74
N THR A 58 -10.71 1.21 -6.71
CA THR A 58 -11.52 0.02 -6.47
C THR A 58 -10.65 -1.13 -6.00
N LYS A 59 -9.40 -1.30 -6.45
CA LYS A 59 -8.44 -2.20 -5.76
C LYS A 59 -8.25 -1.78 -4.30
N LYS A 60 -8.11 -0.47 -4.03
CA LYS A 60 -8.03 0.10 -2.68
C LYS A 60 -9.33 -0.05 -1.88
N SER A 61 -10.50 0.05 -2.52
CA SER A 61 -11.83 -0.15 -1.93
C SER A 61 -12.15 -1.63 -1.79
N TRP A 62 -11.62 -2.54 -2.58
CA TRP A 62 -11.74 -3.98 -2.35
C TRP A 62 -10.87 -4.42 -1.16
N LEU A 63 -9.71 -3.79 -0.99
CA LEU A 63 -8.83 -3.96 0.17
C LEU A 63 -9.33 -3.23 1.44
N LYS A 64 -10.06 -2.11 1.31
CA LYS A 64 -10.58 -1.30 2.44
C LYS A 64 -12.05 -1.60 2.79
N ASP A 65 -12.85 -1.89 1.79
CA ASP A 65 -14.28 -2.21 1.80
C ASP A 65 -14.48 -3.66 1.30
N GLY A 66 -13.63 -4.57 1.80
CA GLY A 66 -13.86 -6.01 1.70
C GLY A 66 -15.26 -6.31 2.24
N ASP A 67 -16.19 -6.44 1.29
CA ASP A 67 -17.59 -6.80 1.44
C ASP A 67 -18.44 -5.82 2.27
N GLN A 68 -19.33 -5.07 1.61
CA GLN A 68 -20.55 -4.52 2.24
C GLN A 68 -21.53 -5.64 2.65
N ASN A 69 -21.03 -6.73 3.23
CA ASN A 69 -21.82 -7.63 4.04
C ASN A 69 -21.91 -7.03 5.45
N PHE A 70 -22.91 -6.16 5.65
CA PHE A 70 -23.33 -5.75 7.00
C PHE A 70 -23.53 -6.96 7.93
N LYS A 71 -23.95 -8.12 7.38
CA LYS A 71 -24.06 -9.38 8.13
C LYS A 71 -22.72 -9.94 8.60
N PHE A 72 -21.67 -9.86 7.77
CA PHE A 72 -20.32 -10.28 8.15
C PHE A 72 -19.70 -9.28 9.13
N PHE A 73 -19.92 -7.98 8.96
CA PHE A 73 -19.42 -6.97 9.91
C PHE A 73 -20.08 -7.11 11.29
N HIS A 74 -21.39 -7.38 11.36
CA HIS A 74 -22.07 -7.72 12.61
C HIS A 74 -21.61 -9.06 13.18
N ALA A 75 -21.37 -10.08 12.33
CA ALA A 75 -20.79 -11.35 12.77
C ALA A 75 -19.34 -11.20 13.25
N LEU A 76 -18.55 -10.29 12.67
CA LEU A 76 -17.18 -9.97 13.05
C LEU A 76 -17.12 -9.11 14.31
N LEU A 77 -18.05 -8.17 14.49
CA LEU A 77 -18.25 -7.42 15.74
C LEU A 77 -18.71 -8.33 16.86
N ASN A 78 -19.67 -9.21 16.61
CA ASN A 78 -20.08 -10.24 17.56
C ASN A 78 -18.94 -11.22 17.83
N ALA A 79 -18.19 -11.65 16.81
CA ALA A 79 -17.00 -12.48 16.99
C ALA A 79 -15.89 -11.74 17.77
N LYS A 80 -15.69 -10.43 17.56
CA LYS A 80 -14.76 -9.60 18.35
C LYS A 80 -15.23 -9.44 19.79
N ASN A 81 -16.54 -9.30 20.02
CA ASN A 81 -17.14 -9.27 21.36
C ASN A 81 -17.07 -10.63 22.08
N HIS A 82 -17.16 -11.74 21.34
CA HIS A 82 -16.90 -13.09 21.86
C HIS A 82 -15.41 -13.42 22.03
N LYS A 83 -14.50 -12.68 21.38
CA LYS A 83 -13.05 -12.77 21.56
C LYS A 83 -12.50 -11.83 22.64
N ARG A 84 -13.34 -11.00 23.25
CA ARG A 84 -12.96 -10.23 24.44
C ARG A 84 -12.94 -11.17 25.63
N VAL A 85 -11.80 -11.22 26.31
CA VAL A 85 -11.69 -11.86 27.62
C VAL A 85 -12.62 -11.11 28.57
N GLN A 86 -13.74 -11.73 28.92
CA GLN A 86 -14.71 -11.14 29.84
C GLN A 86 -14.21 -11.26 31.28
N ASN A 87 -13.63 -12.41 31.61
CA ASN A 87 -13.08 -12.70 32.93
C ASN A 87 -11.70 -13.35 32.79
N MET A 88 -10.77 -13.01 33.68
CA MET A 88 -9.46 -13.65 33.80
C MET A 88 -9.31 -14.18 35.23
N SER A 89 -9.15 -15.49 35.37
CA SER A 89 -8.90 -16.12 36.67
C SER A 89 -7.41 -16.21 36.94
N LEU A 90 -7.00 -15.73 38.11
CA LEU A 90 -5.65 -15.75 38.61
C LEU A 90 -5.37 -17.06 39.37
N SER A 91 -4.09 -17.37 39.57
CA SER A 91 -3.63 -18.59 40.27
C SER A 91 -4.00 -18.62 41.75
N ASP A 92 -4.32 -17.47 42.34
CA ASP A 92 -4.79 -17.31 43.73
C ASP A 92 -6.33 -17.44 43.87
N GLY A 93 -7.04 -17.67 42.77
CA GLY A 93 -8.50 -17.78 42.72
C GLY A 93 -9.24 -16.46 42.50
N THR A 94 -8.54 -15.33 42.39
CA THR A 94 -9.14 -14.03 42.11
C THR A 94 -9.61 -13.95 40.66
N VAL A 95 -10.80 -13.42 40.40
CA VAL A 95 -11.36 -13.27 39.05
C VAL A 95 -11.44 -11.80 38.68
N LEU A 96 -10.64 -11.38 37.69
CA LEU A 96 -10.69 -10.04 37.12
C LEU A 96 -11.83 -9.96 36.10
N THR A 97 -12.72 -8.98 36.25
CA THR A 97 -13.94 -8.85 35.42
C THR A 97 -13.96 -7.55 34.61
N THR A 98 -13.08 -6.59 34.93
CA THR A 98 -13.02 -5.33 34.19
C THR A 98 -11.95 -5.37 33.10
N PRO A 99 -12.23 -4.83 31.90
CA PRO A 99 -11.25 -4.81 30.79
C PRO A 99 -9.94 -4.11 31.14
N ALA A 100 -9.98 -3.07 31.99
CA ALA A 100 -8.80 -2.31 32.40
C ALA A 100 -7.88 -3.15 33.29
N GLU A 101 -8.44 -3.88 34.25
CA GLU A 101 -7.66 -4.78 35.12
C GLU A 101 -7.08 -5.95 34.34
N ILE A 102 -7.88 -6.56 33.47
CA ILE A 102 -7.44 -7.67 32.59
C ILE A 102 -6.28 -7.20 31.70
N HIS A 103 -6.38 -6.01 31.09
CA HIS A 103 -5.32 -5.46 30.25
C HIS A 103 -4.04 -5.20 31.06
N ARG A 104 -4.16 -4.50 32.20
CA ARG A 104 -3.02 -4.18 33.06
C ARG A 104 -2.30 -5.46 33.51
N TYR A 105 -3.06 -6.47 33.94
CA TYR A 105 -2.49 -7.72 34.40
C TYR A 105 -1.86 -8.53 33.24
N ALA A 106 -2.49 -8.56 32.07
CA ALA A 106 -1.92 -9.23 30.90
C ALA A 106 -0.58 -8.61 30.48
N VAL A 107 -0.51 -7.27 30.46
CA VAL A 107 0.73 -6.55 30.15
C VAL A 107 1.83 -6.91 31.15
N ASP A 108 1.54 -6.80 32.45
CA ASP A 108 2.52 -7.11 33.51
C ASP A 108 2.97 -8.58 33.46
N TYR A 109 2.04 -9.51 33.27
CA TYR A 109 2.34 -10.94 33.14
C TYR A 109 3.26 -11.22 31.94
N PHE A 110 2.93 -10.73 30.75
CA PHE A 110 3.73 -11.00 29.55
C PHE A 110 5.05 -10.22 29.55
N GLN A 111 5.11 -9.02 30.14
CA GLN A 111 6.36 -8.30 30.36
C GLN A 111 7.30 -9.10 31.25
N ASN A 112 6.80 -9.67 32.35
CA ASN A 112 7.62 -10.50 33.23
C ASN A 112 7.97 -11.86 32.59
N PHE A 113 7.05 -12.48 31.86
CA PHE A 113 7.25 -13.77 31.21
C PHE A 113 8.25 -13.68 30.03
N LEU A 114 8.12 -12.67 29.17
CA LEU A 114 8.97 -12.48 27.99
C LEU A 114 10.22 -11.63 28.29
N GLY A 115 10.15 -10.75 29.29
CA GLY A 115 11.26 -9.90 29.73
C GLY A 115 12.24 -10.63 30.64
N GLN A 116 11.90 -11.83 31.12
CA GLN A 116 12.88 -12.75 31.68
C GLN A 116 13.85 -13.15 30.55
N SER A 117 15.00 -12.48 30.53
CA SER A 117 16.13 -12.93 29.73
C SER A 117 16.52 -14.29 30.25
N ALA A 118 16.21 -15.34 29.50
CA ALA A 118 16.84 -16.62 29.74
C ALA A 118 18.34 -16.36 29.65
N THR A 119 19.07 -16.50 30.75
CA THR A 119 20.50 -16.80 30.74
C THR A 119 20.69 -18.21 30.16
N CYS A 120 20.19 -18.41 28.94
CA CYS A 120 20.53 -19.53 28.12
C CYS A 120 21.88 -19.18 27.54
N VAL A 121 22.94 -19.71 28.15
CA VAL A 121 24.23 -19.80 27.47
C VAL A 121 23.96 -20.65 26.23
N LEU A 122 23.78 -20.00 25.09
CA LEU A 122 23.60 -20.69 23.82
C LEU A 122 24.82 -21.60 23.65
N PRO A 123 24.63 -22.90 23.39
CA PRO A 123 25.75 -23.78 23.09
C PRO A 123 26.52 -23.18 21.91
N ASN A 124 27.84 -23.26 21.92
CA ASN A 124 28.64 -22.81 20.79
C ASN A 124 28.35 -23.73 19.59
N LEU A 125 27.51 -23.25 18.66
CA LEU A 125 27.11 -23.98 17.46
C LEU A 125 28.08 -23.78 16.28
N ASN A 126 29.21 -23.07 16.47
CA ASN A 126 30.16 -22.79 15.38
C ASN A 126 30.74 -24.05 14.72
N ASN A 127 30.71 -25.19 15.43
CA ASN A 127 31.20 -26.48 14.92
C ASN A 127 30.11 -27.31 14.21
N LEU A 128 28.84 -26.87 14.20
CA LEU A 128 27.73 -27.56 13.56
C LEU A 128 27.42 -27.03 12.15
N VAL A 129 27.91 -25.83 11.84
CA VAL A 129 27.70 -25.17 10.55
C VAL A 129 29.06 -24.84 9.98
N SER A 130 29.48 -25.56 8.94
CA SER A 130 30.64 -25.17 8.16
C SER A 130 30.33 -23.88 7.40
N PRO A 131 31.23 -22.88 7.38
CA PRO A 131 31.06 -21.70 6.54
C PRO A 131 30.97 -22.14 5.07
N ILE A 132 29.81 -21.92 4.44
CA ILE A 132 29.61 -22.20 3.01
C ILE A 132 29.99 -20.98 2.17
N MET A 133 29.99 -19.80 2.79
CA MET A 133 30.24 -18.51 2.16
C MET A 133 31.69 -18.10 2.40
N THR A 134 32.36 -17.69 1.32
CA THR A 134 33.70 -17.11 1.37
C THR A 134 33.68 -15.72 2.02
N ASN A 135 34.83 -15.25 2.51
CA ASN A 135 34.92 -13.91 3.09
C ASN A 135 34.61 -12.84 2.03
N GLU A 136 34.97 -13.10 0.78
CA GLU A 136 34.71 -12.25 -0.37
C GLU A 136 33.20 -12.11 -0.63
N GLU A 137 32.44 -13.22 -0.61
CA GLU A 137 30.98 -13.19 -0.75
C GLU A 137 30.30 -12.48 0.43
N ASN A 138 30.80 -12.69 1.65
CA ASN A 138 30.26 -12.03 2.84
C ASN A 138 30.46 -10.51 2.77
N MET A 139 31.65 -10.06 2.34
CA MET A 139 31.92 -8.63 2.10
C MET A 139 31.06 -8.09 0.95
N ALA A 140 30.81 -8.88 -0.09
CA ALA A 140 29.96 -8.47 -1.21
C ALA A 140 28.48 -8.33 -0.85
N ILE A 141 27.97 -9.11 0.11
CA ILE A 141 26.59 -9.03 0.61
C ILE A 141 26.43 -7.87 1.62
N GLY A 142 27.46 -7.60 2.42
CA GLY A 142 27.45 -6.52 3.42
C GLY A 142 27.77 -5.14 2.88
N ARG A 143 27.90 -4.97 1.55
CA ARG A 143 28.14 -3.66 0.93
C ARG A 143 26.86 -2.82 0.91
N ASP A 144 27.03 -1.51 0.91
CA ASP A 144 25.90 -0.60 0.72
C ASP A 144 25.20 -0.87 -0.62
N PRO A 145 23.87 -0.83 -0.65
CA PRO A 145 23.11 -1.02 -1.87
C PRO A 145 23.42 0.09 -2.88
N THR A 146 23.61 -0.30 -4.14
CA THR A 146 23.82 0.62 -5.26
C THR A 146 22.49 1.00 -5.91
N ILE A 147 22.53 2.02 -6.76
CA ILE A 147 21.32 2.45 -7.48
C ILE A 147 20.79 1.36 -8.42
N GLU A 148 21.68 0.55 -9.01
CA GLU A 148 21.32 -0.63 -9.79
C GLU A 148 20.64 -1.71 -8.93
N ASP A 149 21.21 -2.03 -7.75
CA ASP A 149 20.61 -3.02 -6.84
C ASP A 149 19.17 -2.60 -6.44
N VAL A 150 18.99 -1.32 -6.11
CA VAL A 150 17.68 -0.75 -5.77
C VAL A 150 16.70 -0.82 -6.94
N LYS A 151 17.18 -0.49 -8.15
CA LYS A 151 16.37 -0.55 -9.36
C LYS A 151 15.93 -1.97 -9.67
N ASP A 152 16.84 -2.93 -9.67
CA ASP A 152 16.53 -4.32 -10.01
C ASP A 152 15.55 -4.92 -9.00
N ALA A 153 15.75 -4.64 -7.71
CA ALA A 153 14.82 -5.05 -6.66
C ALA A 153 13.43 -4.45 -6.87
N LEU A 154 13.34 -3.15 -7.13
CA LEU A 154 12.08 -2.43 -7.31
C LEU A 154 11.30 -2.92 -8.54
N PHE A 155 11.99 -3.15 -9.65
CA PHE A 155 11.37 -3.55 -10.92
C PHE A 155 10.97 -5.04 -10.95
N THR A 156 11.47 -5.84 -10.00
CA THR A 156 11.02 -7.22 -9.80
C THR A 156 9.67 -7.30 -9.09
N ILE A 157 9.22 -6.22 -8.43
CA ILE A 157 7.95 -6.20 -7.69
C ILE A 157 6.76 -6.16 -8.66
N PRO A 158 5.83 -7.14 -8.63
CA PRO A 158 4.64 -7.13 -9.46
C PRO A 158 3.82 -5.83 -9.31
N ILE A 159 3.35 -5.26 -10.42
CA ILE A 159 2.49 -4.06 -10.43
C ILE A 159 1.16 -4.29 -9.68
N GLU A 160 0.71 -5.54 -9.63
CA GLU A 160 -0.49 -6.00 -8.92
C GLU A 160 -0.30 -6.09 -7.39
N SER A 161 0.92 -5.88 -6.86
CA SER A 161 1.19 -5.95 -5.43
C SER A 161 0.42 -4.90 -4.65
N SER A 162 0.01 -5.25 -3.42
CA SER A 162 -0.76 -4.35 -2.57
C SER A 162 0.03 -3.07 -2.27
N PRO A 163 -0.60 -1.88 -2.40
CA PRO A 163 0.07 -0.62 -2.12
C PRO A 163 0.43 -0.52 -0.63
N GLY A 164 1.50 0.22 -0.33
CA GLY A 164 1.89 0.51 1.05
C GLY A 164 0.82 1.32 1.81
N PRO A 165 0.99 1.56 3.11
CA PRO A 165 0.03 2.30 3.94
C PRO A 165 -0.29 3.73 3.44
N ASN A 166 0.64 4.30 2.67
CA ASN A 166 0.55 5.58 1.95
C ASN A 166 -0.20 5.49 0.61
N GLY A 167 -0.58 4.30 0.14
CA GLY A 167 -1.41 4.09 -1.04
C GLY A 167 -0.67 4.07 -2.38
N PHE A 168 0.66 4.10 -2.37
CA PHE A 168 1.49 3.96 -3.56
C PHE A 168 1.92 2.49 -3.72
N GLY A 169 1.74 1.94 -4.93
CA GLY A 169 2.27 0.63 -5.33
C GLY A 169 3.64 0.76 -6.01
N SER A 170 4.28 -0.37 -6.33
CA SER A 170 5.56 -0.40 -7.05
C SER A 170 5.55 0.39 -8.36
N ASP A 171 4.41 0.39 -9.06
CA ASP A 171 4.20 1.14 -10.32
C ASP A 171 4.43 2.66 -10.19
N PHE A 172 4.20 3.23 -9.00
CA PHE A 172 4.54 4.64 -8.78
C PHE A 172 6.04 4.89 -8.91
N PHE A 173 6.83 4.06 -8.24
CA PHE A 173 8.26 4.21 -8.13
C PHE A 173 8.97 3.82 -9.43
N THR A 174 8.42 2.84 -10.18
CA THR A 174 8.96 2.49 -11.51
C THR A 174 8.68 3.59 -12.53
N VAL A 175 7.47 4.15 -12.57
CA VAL A 175 7.11 5.25 -13.49
C VAL A 175 7.83 6.55 -13.14
N CYS A 176 7.92 6.87 -11.85
CA CYS A 176 8.56 8.09 -11.37
C CYS A 176 10.05 7.92 -11.08
N TRP A 177 10.66 6.80 -11.49
CA TRP A 177 12.04 6.45 -11.17
C TRP A 177 13.02 7.60 -11.42
N GLY A 178 12.90 8.29 -12.57
CA GLY A 178 13.76 9.42 -12.92
C GLY A 178 13.70 10.61 -11.95
N LEU A 179 12.64 10.71 -11.13
CA LEU A 179 12.43 11.76 -10.14
C LEU A 179 12.79 11.32 -8.72
N VAL A 180 12.53 10.06 -8.36
CA VAL A 180 12.61 9.60 -6.96
C VAL A 180 13.84 8.75 -6.64
N LYS A 181 14.62 8.36 -7.66
CA LYS A 181 15.74 7.42 -7.53
C LYS A 181 16.78 7.80 -6.48
N ASP A 182 17.13 9.08 -6.40
CA ASP A 182 18.22 9.55 -5.54
C ASP A 182 17.76 9.61 -4.07
N ASP A 183 16.53 10.08 -3.82
CA ASP A 183 15.90 10.06 -2.50
C ASP A 183 15.69 8.62 -1.99
N LEU A 184 15.28 7.72 -2.89
CA LEU A 184 15.07 6.31 -2.58
C LEU A 184 16.39 5.62 -2.20
N LEU A 185 17.46 5.87 -2.96
CA LEU A 185 18.79 5.34 -2.65
C LEU A 185 19.28 5.82 -1.28
N ALA A 186 19.20 7.12 -1.01
CA ALA A 186 19.63 7.70 0.27
C ALA A 186 18.87 7.09 1.45
N THR A 187 17.55 6.92 1.31
CA THR A 187 16.70 6.31 2.35
C THR A 187 17.06 4.84 2.60
N ILE A 188 17.36 4.08 1.53
CA ILE A 188 17.72 2.67 1.65
C ILE A 188 19.10 2.52 2.29
N GLN A 189 20.07 3.36 1.92
CA GLN A 189 21.41 3.36 2.52
C GLN A 189 21.42 3.80 3.99
N ASP A 190 20.46 4.62 4.43
CA ASP A 190 20.29 4.97 5.85
C ASP A 190 19.69 3.82 6.68
N PHE A 191 18.94 2.92 6.04
CA PHE A 191 18.30 1.78 6.70
C PHE A 191 19.25 0.58 6.90
N PHE A 192 20.12 0.32 5.92
CA PHE A 192 21.08 -0.79 5.94
C PHE A 192 22.37 -0.39 6.66
#